data_AF-A0A938KYA3-F1
#
_entry.id   AF-A0A938KYA3-F1
#
_cell.length_a   1.000
_cell.length_b   1.000
_cell.length_c   1.000
_cell.angle_alpha   90.00
_cell.angle_beta   90.00
_cell.angle_gamma   90.00
#
_symmetry.space_group_name_H-M   'P 1'
#
loop_
_entity.id
_entity.type
_entity.pdbx_description
1 polymer ?
#
loop_
_entity_poly.entity_id
_entity_poly.type
_entity_poly.pdbx_seq_one_letter_code
_entity_poly.pdbx_strand_id
1 'polypeptide(L)'
;MTHFLVSDSKPDGYKLEEILSVIRADIITRCGKISGDNRPEARQVLHNNMRVLVLISDAIQLAEDSTRVLEKAFGPSVKGGPPRIGSP
;
A
#
# COMPACT_ATOMS: atom_id res chain seq x y z
N MET A 1 -5.90 -5.67 -16.76
CA MET A 1 -4.79 -6.48 -16.21
C MET A 1 -4.08 -5.63 -15.16
N THR A 2 -3.78 -6.16 -13.97
CA THR A 2 -3.04 -5.42 -12.94
C THR A 2 -1.54 -5.51 -13.23
N HIS A 3 -0.83 -4.38 -13.14
CA HIS A 3 0.62 -4.35 -13.40
C HIS A 3 1.46 -4.69 -12.17
N PHE A 4 1.02 -4.23 -10.99
CA PHE A 4 1.77 -4.36 -9.75
C PHE A 4 1.16 -5.37 -8.78
N LEU A 5 -0.17 -5.39 -8.69
CA LEU A 5 -0.89 -6.22 -7.73
C LEU A 5 -1.01 -7.66 -8.21
N VAL A 6 -0.90 -8.58 -7.25
CA VAL A 6 -1.15 -10.01 -7.48
C VAL A 6 -2.54 -10.21 -8.07
N SER A 7 -2.60 -10.96 -9.17
CA SER A 7 -3.82 -11.38 -9.85
C SER A 7 -3.55 -12.65 -10.64
N ASP A 8 -4.59 -13.24 -11.23
CA ASP A 8 -4.45 -14.42 -12.08
C ASP A 8 -3.51 -14.17 -13.27
N SER A 9 -3.56 -12.94 -13.81
CA SER A 9 -2.67 -12.49 -14.88
C SER A 9 -1.27 -12.07 -14.41
N LYS A 10 -1.05 -11.91 -13.10
CA LYS A 10 0.22 -11.47 -12.50
C LYS A 10 0.45 -12.20 -11.17
N PRO A 11 0.75 -13.52 -11.19
CA PRO A 11 0.81 -14.35 -9.99
C PRO A 11 2.06 -14.11 -9.11
N ASP A 12 3.01 -13.30 -9.59
CA ASP A 12 4.20 -12.81 -8.92
C ASP A 12 4.10 -11.31 -8.58
N GLY A 13 2.89 -10.73 -8.63
CA GLY A 13 2.63 -9.38 -8.15
C GLY A 13 2.68 -9.28 -6.63
N TYR A 14 2.60 -8.05 -6.12
CA TYR A 14 2.61 -7.76 -4.69
C TYR A 14 1.19 -7.69 -4.13
N LYS A 15 1.06 -7.89 -2.82
CA LYS A 15 -0.13 -7.46 -2.09
C LYS A 15 -0.18 -5.93 -2.02
N LEU A 16 -1.37 -5.38 -1.78
CA LEU A 16 -1.55 -3.92 -1.74
C LEU A 16 -0.77 -3.30 -0.56
N GLU A 17 -0.84 -3.92 0.61
CA GLU A 17 -0.12 -3.52 1.82
C GLU A 17 1.41 -3.49 1.64
N GLU A 18 1.95 -4.38 0.81
CA GLU A 18 3.39 -4.45 0.51
C GLU A 18 3.83 -3.24 -0.30
N ILE A 19 3.13 -2.92 -1.40
CA ILE A 19 3.44 -1.75 -2.23
C ILE A 19 3.25 -0.45 -1.44
N LEU A 20 2.14 -0.33 -0.70
CA LEU A 20 1.89 0.85 0.10
C LEU A 20 2.97 1.05 1.18
N SER A 21 3.49 -0.03 1.77
CA SER A 21 4.60 0.03 2.72
C SER A 21 5.89 0.55 2.09
N VAL A 22 6.21 0.12 0.86
CA VAL A 22 7.36 0.63 0.11
C VAL A 22 7.20 2.13 -0.20
N ILE A 23 6.02 2.53 -0.68
CA ILE A 23 5.73 3.95 -0.99
C ILE A 23 5.83 4.80 0.29
N ARG A 24 5.33 4.31 1.43
CA ARG A 24 5.44 4.99 2.73
C ARG A 24 6.90 5.26 3.10
N ALA A 25 7.78 4.26 2.94
CA ALA A 25 9.21 4.39 3.24
C ALA A 25 9.89 5.46 2.35
N ASP A 26 9.56 5.48 1.06
CA ASP A 26 10.08 6.46 0.11
C ASP A 26 9.64 7.90 0.46
N ILE A 27 8.37 8.07 0.85
CA ILE A 27 7.85 9.39 1.25
C ILE A 27 8.52 9.87 2.55
N ILE A 28 8.72 8.99 3.54
CA ILE A 28 9.45 9.32 4.77
C ILE A 28 10.87 9.81 4.43
N THR A 29 11.57 9.09 3.55
CA THR A 29 12.91 9.46 3.10
C THR A 29 12.92 10.85 2.45
N ARG A 30 11.91 11.18 1.64
CA ARG A 30 11.76 12.51 1.02
C ARG A 30 11.44 13.60 2.05
N CYS A 31 10.58 13.33 3.03
CA CYS A 31 10.27 14.26 4.11
C CYS A 31 11.52 14.59 4.93
N GLY A 32 12.36 13.59 5.22
CA GLY A 32 13.63 13.79 5.92
C GLY A 32 14.53 14.81 5.22
N LYS A 33 14.63 14.75 3.89
CA LYS A 33 15.45 15.67 3.07
C LYS A 33 15.00 17.14 3.14
N ILE A 34 13.71 17.42 3.38
CA ILE A 34 13.16 18.79 3.41
C ILE A 34 12.78 19.25 4.83
N SER A 35 12.98 18.42 5.85
CA SER A 35 12.53 18.67 7.22
C SER A 35 13.10 19.93 7.87
N GLY A 36 14.32 20.33 7.50
CA GLY A 36 14.97 21.55 7.98
C GLY A 36 14.78 22.78 7.09
N ASP A 37 14.08 22.66 5.96
CA ASP A 37 13.87 23.76 5.03
C ASP A 37 12.73 24.66 5.51
N ASN A 38 13.08 25.89 5.89
CA ASN A 38 12.14 26.85 6.49
C ASN A 38 11.37 27.69 5.47
N ARG A 39 11.60 27.50 4.16
CA ARG A 39 10.85 28.20 3.13
C ARG A 39 9.36 27.81 3.19
N PRO A 40 8.42 28.75 3.00
CA PRO A 40 6.97 28.46 3.08
C PRO A 40 6.53 27.30 2.18
N GLU A 41 7.09 27.20 0.98
CA GLU A 41 6.80 26.15 0.00
C GLU A 41 7.22 24.77 0.52
N ALA A 42 8.42 24.68 1.11
CA ALA A 42 8.93 23.44 1.68
C ALA A 42 8.08 22.99 2.87
N ARG A 43 7.67 23.92 3.73
CA ARG A 43 6.75 23.64 4.84
C ARG A 43 5.40 23.13 4.36
N GLN A 44 4.84 23.73 3.31
CA GLN A 44 3.58 23.27 2.72
C GLN A 44 3.70 21.86 2.14
N VAL A 45 4.78 21.57 1.41
CA VAL A 45 5.03 20.23 0.85
C VAL A 45 5.20 19.20 1.96
N LEU A 46 5.96 19.52 3.02
CA LEU A 46 6.13 18.65 4.17
C LEU A 46 4.78 18.38 4.87
N HIS A 47 3.97 19.42 5.10
CA HIS A 47 2.64 19.27 5.68
C HIS A 47 1.75 18.32 4.87
N ASN A 48 1.72 18.50 3.54
CA ASN A 48 0.95 17.63 2.65
C ASN A 48 1.45 16.18 2.70
N ASN A 49 2.76 15.98 2.68
CA ASN A 49 3.34 14.63 2.77
C ASN A 49 3.02 13.95 4.11
N MET A 50 3.02 14.69 5.22
CA MET A 50 2.59 14.15 6.52
C MET A 50 1.13 13.68 6.47
N ARG A 51 0.24 14.45 5.81
CA ARG A 51 -1.15 14.03 5.63
C ARG A 51 -1.28 12.78 4.76
N VAL A 52 -0.52 12.70 3.67
CA VAL A 52 -0.45 11.52 2.81
C VAL A 52 0.05 10.29 3.56
N LEU A 53 1.07 10.43 4.42
CA LEU A 53 1.59 9.33 5.23
C LEU A 53 0.55 8.75 6.19
N VAL A 54 -0.32 9.59 6.77
CA VAL A 54 -1.46 9.13 7.58
C VAL A 54 -2.41 8.31 6.72
N LEU A 55 -2.84 8.82 5.56
CA LEU A 55 -3.75 8.12 4.66
C LEU A 55 -3.20 6.78 4.16
N ILE A 56 -1.90 6.72 3.84
CA ILE A 56 -1.24 5.48 3.44
C ILE A 56 -1.22 4.48 4.60
N SER A 57 -1.00 4.95 5.83
CA SER A 57 -1.02 4.07 7.01
C SER A 57 -2.41 3.48 7.25
N ASP A 58 -3.46 4.30 7.11
CA ASP A 58 -4.85 3.83 7.19
C ASP A 58 -5.16 2.83 6.07
N ALA A 59 -4.70 3.10 4.84
CA ALA A 59 -4.89 2.20 3.70
C ALA A 59 -4.16 0.85 3.88
N ILE A 60 -2.95 0.85 4.46
CA ILE A 60 -2.23 -0.39 4.81
C ILE A 60 -3.06 -1.20 5.81
N GLN A 61 -3.56 -0.57 6.87
CA GLN A 61 -4.36 -1.27 7.86
C GLN A 61 -5.61 -1.89 7.24
N LEU A 62 -6.34 -1.13 6.41
CA LEU A 62 -7.53 -1.63 5.71
C LEU A 62 -7.20 -2.80 4.76
N ALA A 63 -6.06 -2.76 4.07
CA ALA A 63 -5.61 -3.82 3.20
C ALA A 63 -5.25 -5.10 3.98
N GLU A 64 -4.50 -4.97 5.07
CA GLU A 64 -4.17 -6.09 5.95
C GLU A 64 -5.42 -6.71 6.58
N ASP A 65 -6.37 -5.88 7.01
CA ASP A 65 -7.65 -6.32 7.56
C ASP A 65 -8.43 -7.14 6.52
N SER A 66 -8.46 -6.65 5.27
CA SER A 66 -9.09 -7.37 4.15
C SER A 66 -8.42 -8.71 3.90
N THR A 67 -7.08 -8.75 3.90
CA THR A 67 -6.30 -10.00 3.79
C THR A 67 -6.67 -10.98 4.90
N ARG A 68 -6.75 -10.52 6.16
CA ARG A 68 -7.13 -11.37 7.30
C ARG A 68 -8.57 -11.88 7.21
N VAL A 69 -9.52 -11.06 6.75
CA VAL A 69 -10.91 -11.48 6.52
C VAL A 69 -10.94 -12.61 5.49
N LEU A 70 -10.24 -12.47 4.37
CA LEU A 70 -10.21 -13.48 3.32
C LEU A 70 -9.50 -14.77 3.77
N GLU A 71 -8.39 -14.65 4.49
CA GLU A 71 -7.67 -15.81 5.02
C GLU A 71 -8.50 -16.58 6.05
N LYS A 72 -9.22 -15.87 6.93
CA LYS A 72 -10.12 -16.49 7.91
C LYS A 72 -11.29 -17.22 7.25
N ALA A 73 -11.85 -16.65 6.18
CA ALA A 73 -13.04 -17.20 5.52
C ALA A 73 -12.73 -18.33 4.53
N PHE A 74 -11.61 -18.22 3.80
CA PHE A 74 -11.31 -19.09 2.65
C PHE A 74 -9.94 -19.76 2.74
N GLY A 75 -9.16 -19.50 3.79
CA GLY A 75 -7.79 -19.98 3.91
C GLY A 75 -6.77 -19.14 3.12
N PRO A 76 -5.50 -19.58 3.11
CA PRO A 76 -4.43 -18.86 2.43
C PRO A 76 -4.66 -18.80 0.93
N SER A 77 -4.19 -17.73 0.29
CA SER A 77 -4.23 -17.61 -1.17
C SER A 77 -3.33 -18.68 -1.81
N VAL A 78 -3.87 -19.44 -2.76
CA VAL A 78 -3.10 -20.44 -3.51
C VAL A 78 -2.71 -19.87 -4.87
N LYS A 79 -1.43 -19.93 -5.21
CA LYS A 79 -0.92 -19.45 -6.50
C LYS A 79 -1.53 -20.26 -7.65
N GLY A 80 -2.22 -19.59 -8.58
CA GLY A 80 -2.94 -20.24 -9.68
C GLY A 80 -4.21 -21.00 -9.24
N GLY A 81 -4.64 -20.82 -7.99
CA GLY A 81 -5.93 -21.32 -7.51
C GLY A 81 -7.09 -20.42 -7.94
N PRO A 82 -8.35 -20.88 -7.76
CA PRO A 82 -9.52 -20.07 -8.10
C PRO A 82 -9.58 -18.79 -7.25
N PRO A 83 -10.22 -17.71 -7.76
CA PRO A 83 -10.43 -16.50 -6.99
C PRO A 83 -11.22 -16.79 -5.72
N ARG A 84 -10.79 -16.24 -4.58
CA ARG A 84 -11.48 -16.39 -3.28
C ARG A 84 -12.82 -15.66 -3.24
N ILE A 85 -12.90 -14.52 -3.95
CA ILE A 85 -14.09 -13.70 -4.12
C ILE A 85 -14.11 -13.14 -5.55
N GLY A 86 -15.30 -12.87 -6.08
CA GLY A 86 -15.48 -12.37 -7.44
C GLY A 86 -15.70 -13.48 -8.47
N SER A 87 -15.67 -13.10 -9.74
CA SER A 87 -15.83 -14.01 -10.88
C SER A 87 -14.46 -14.45 -11.44
N PRO A 88 -14.39 -15.59 -12.13
CA PRO A 88 -13.20 -16.03 -12.86
C PRO A 88 -12.78 -15.06 -13.98
#